data_AF-A0A1B2IWN2-F1
#
_entry.id   AF-A0A1B2IWN2-F1
#
_cell.length_a   1.000
_cell.length_b   1.000
_cell.length_c   1.000
_cell.angle_alpha   90.00
_cell.angle_beta   90.00
_cell.angle_gamma   90.00
#
_symmetry.space_group_name_H-M   'P 1'
#
loop_
_entity.id
_entity.type
_entity.pdbx_description
1 polymer ?
#
loop_
_entity_poly.entity_id
_entity_poly.type
_entity_poly.pdbx_seq_one_letter_code
_entity_poly.pdbx_strand_id
1 'polypeptide(L)'
;MKTKKTILTNIVDYTFDKIAFDMDFRLIRVQLQDNSEQSQFQQIVQRIDVIAMTNLSSSMCYLLMVRRGTSVTELEKSNLVFEIIRLGNLPDNVYENQVFQLLLNQESALENLQPEKNKSPHLLISLNDWVNKPKRTNDWKQRYALRVGLNWESDLDLKVQTYTHFPKSKETDELFYWNSERRNLQKSFMHKESVLFRYKNGTGRNSTVAFLNLEQIEKFEVSEVGVAWILLTNVSKHFGKYFEQLPKYLGSEVLQFDKQKLDNKAAIWRQFKGEIINIYYDSNEPLTKVLALEISHALQDSGILNDYGIQIKLSDKSSSGFNIQIIRDARDTGNISDTYEVGDSQRYIQHATIENFGGFDKRTNALNWQLDQTGKVDAANDDTLVKLAQELIIKRDLANRDASIISLPLVKKHVIINFTELSGYSNPH
;
A
#
# COMPACT_ATOMS: atom_id res chain seq x y z
N MET A 1 -34.09 3.98 -8.14
CA MET A 1 -32.91 4.69 -7.62
C MET A 1 -31.67 3.87 -7.97
N LYS A 2 -30.75 4.39 -8.81
CA LYS A 2 -29.45 3.74 -9.00
C LYS A 2 -28.61 4.03 -7.75
N THR A 3 -28.17 2.99 -7.06
CA THR A 3 -27.24 3.11 -5.92
C THR A 3 -25.97 3.75 -6.45
N LYS A 4 -25.72 5.01 -6.08
CA LYS A 4 -24.46 5.69 -6.38
C LYS A 4 -23.35 4.93 -5.66
N LYS A 5 -22.40 4.37 -6.40
CA LYS A 5 -21.24 3.71 -5.79
C LYS A 5 -20.30 4.80 -5.29
N THR A 6 -19.93 4.75 -4.02
CA THR A 6 -18.94 5.64 -3.41
C THR A 6 -17.66 4.87 -3.11
N ILE A 7 -16.51 5.48 -3.33
CA ILE A 7 -15.20 4.99 -2.89
C ILE A 7 -14.67 5.90 -1.80
N LEU A 8 -14.02 5.34 -0.79
CA LEU A 8 -13.34 6.13 0.23
C LEU A 8 -12.01 6.64 -0.35
N THR A 9 -11.74 7.93 -0.16
CA THR A 9 -10.44 8.53 -0.47
C THR A 9 -9.59 8.58 0.79
N ASN A 10 -8.34 9.04 0.66
CA ASN A 10 -7.46 9.32 1.79
C ASN A 10 -7.65 10.73 2.39
N ILE A 11 -8.62 11.51 1.91
CA ILE A 11 -8.99 12.81 2.50
C ILE A 11 -9.73 12.53 3.80
N VAL A 12 -9.28 13.15 4.89
CA VAL A 12 -9.94 13.08 6.19
C VAL A 12 -10.90 14.25 6.34
N ASP A 13 -12.19 13.93 6.47
CA ASP A 13 -13.29 14.86 6.67
C ASP A 13 -13.66 14.92 8.16
N TYR A 14 -13.56 16.11 8.77
CA TYR A 14 -13.79 16.34 10.19
C TYR A 14 -14.19 17.80 10.46
N THR A 15 -14.73 18.06 11.64
CA THR A 15 -14.98 19.42 12.13
C THR A 15 -14.63 19.47 13.61
N PHE A 16 -13.72 20.36 14.00
CA PHE A 16 -13.30 20.50 15.40
C PHE A 16 -14.36 21.23 16.24
N ASP A 17 -14.61 20.72 17.45
CA ASP A 17 -15.15 21.53 18.53
C ASP A 17 -14.00 22.36 19.12
N LYS A 18 -13.84 23.57 18.59
CA LYS A 18 -12.71 24.45 18.91
C LYS A 18 -12.73 24.87 20.39
N ILE A 19 -13.92 25.02 20.97
CA ILE A 19 -14.10 25.43 22.36
C ILE A 19 -13.66 24.29 23.28
N ALA A 20 -14.16 23.07 23.04
CA ALA A 20 -13.78 21.90 23.81
C ALA A 20 -12.26 21.65 23.75
N PHE A 21 -11.64 21.82 22.57
CA PHE A 21 -10.20 21.70 22.42
C PHE A 21 -9.44 22.77 23.23
N ASP A 22 -9.79 24.05 23.07
CA ASP A 22 -9.11 25.16 23.77
C ASP A 22 -9.38 25.18 25.29
N MET A 23 -10.37 24.42 25.79
CA MET A 23 -10.59 24.19 27.21
C MET A 23 -9.51 23.30 27.84
N ASP A 24 -9.02 22.30 27.10
CA ASP A 24 -8.09 21.30 27.65
C ASP A 24 -6.64 21.53 27.20
N PHE A 25 -6.45 22.16 26.04
CA PHE A 25 -5.14 22.35 25.43
C PHE A 25 -4.82 23.81 25.14
N ARG A 26 -3.52 24.05 24.94
CA ARG A 26 -2.97 25.29 24.43
C ARG A 26 -1.99 24.95 23.32
N LEU A 27 -2.06 25.70 22.22
CA LEU A 27 -1.13 25.61 21.12
C LEU A 27 -0.05 26.69 21.26
N ILE A 28 1.18 26.35 20.92
CA ILE A 28 2.32 27.28 20.93
C ILE A 28 3.04 27.14 19.60
N ARG A 29 3.07 28.22 18.83
CA ARG A 29 3.89 28.32 17.62
C ARG A 29 5.28 28.80 18.03
N VAL A 30 6.33 28.11 17.60
CA VAL A 30 7.72 28.49 17.84
C VAL A 30 8.44 28.59 16.49
N GLN A 31 9.11 29.71 16.25
CA GLN A 31 9.91 29.96 15.06
C GLN A 31 11.38 30.07 15.45
N LEU A 32 12.21 29.24 14.82
CA LEU A 32 13.65 29.38 14.88
C LEU A 32 14.13 30.27 13.73
N GLN A 33 15.11 31.13 14.00
CA GLN A 33 15.71 31.98 12.97
C GLN A 33 16.70 31.20 12.11
N ASP A 34 17.45 30.28 12.72
CA ASP A 34 18.40 29.41 12.03
C ASP A 34 18.67 28.09 12.77
N ASN A 35 19.50 27.23 12.17
CA ASN A 35 19.86 25.92 12.72
C ASN A 35 20.62 25.96 14.06
N SER A 36 21.25 27.09 14.42
CA SER A 36 22.01 27.20 15.67
C SER A 36 21.10 27.18 16.90
N GLU A 37 19.84 27.61 16.75
CA GLU A 37 18.83 27.63 17.80
C GLU A 37 18.24 26.23 18.10
N GLN A 38 18.52 25.24 17.24
CA GLN A 38 17.92 23.91 17.33
C GLN A 38 18.24 23.19 18.65
N SER A 39 19.46 23.36 19.18
CA SER A 39 19.84 22.76 20.47
C SER A 39 19.07 23.39 21.63
N GLN A 40 18.96 24.72 21.66
CA GLN A 40 18.17 25.44 22.68
C GLN A 40 16.69 25.05 22.62
N PHE A 41 16.12 24.99 21.41
CA PHE A 41 14.73 24.56 21.20
C PHE A 41 14.49 23.15 21.75
N GLN A 42 15.37 22.19 21.45
CA GLN A 42 15.26 20.82 21.96
C GLN A 42 15.31 20.76 23.49
N GLN A 43 16.18 21.55 24.13
CA GLN A 43 16.23 21.64 25.60
C GLN A 43 14.93 22.20 26.19
N ILE A 44 14.36 23.24 25.58
CA ILE A 44 13.10 23.85 26.02
C ILE A 44 11.94 22.85 25.90
N VAL A 45 11.83 22.15 24.77
CA VAL A 45 10.79 21.12 24.53
C VAL A 45 10.84 19.98 25.56
N GLN A 46 12.01 19.68 26.12
CA GLN A 46 12.12 18.72 27.21
C GLN A 46 11.62 19.25 28.55
N ARG A 47 11.90 20.53 28.86
CA ARG A 47 11.55 21.16 30.14
C ARG A 47 10.09 21.56 30.22
N ILE A 48 9.50 21.92 29.08
CA ILE A 48 8.06 22.15 28.97
C ILE A 48 7.35 20.81 28.83
N ASP A 49 6.18 20.70 29.45
CA ASP A 49 5.34 19.50 29.36
C ASP A 49 4.60 19.41 28.02
N VAL A 50 5.36 19.38 26.92
CA VAL A 50 4.87 19.22 25.56
C VAL A 50 4.26 17.82 25.41
N ILE A 51 3.00 17.79 24.98
CA ILE A 51 2.26 16.55 24.70
C ILE A 51 2.62 16.05 23.31
N ALA A 52 2.51 16.92 22.31
CA ALA A 52 2.80 16.60 20.92
C ALA A 52 3.41 17.81 20.21
N MET A 53 4.12 17.54 19.11
CA MET A 53 4.71 18.57 18.26
C MET A 53 4.53 18.21 16.79
N THR A 54 4.38 19.20 15.92
CA THR A 54 4.51 19.03 14.47
C THR A 54 5.28 20.18 13.82
N ASN A 55 5.72 19.97 12.59
CA ASN A 55 6.37 21.01 11.79
C ASN A 55 5.30 21.79 11.02
N LEU A 56 5.50 23.09 10.90
CA LEU A 56 4.74 23.96 10.00
C LEU A 56 5.43 24.02 8.63
N SER A 57 4.83 24.68 7.65
CA SER A 57 5.30 24.74 6.24
C SER A 57 6.70 25.35 6.06
N SER A 58 7.18 26.14 7.03
CA SER A 58 8.56 26.65 7.08
C SER A 58 9.46 25.68 7.84
N SER A 59 10.63 25.36 7.30
CA SER A 59 11.58 24.35 7.82
C SER A 59 12.18 24.62 9.20
N MET A 60 11.74 25.68 9.89
CA MET A 60 12.19 26.10 11.22
C MET A 60 11.03 26.54 12.10
N CYS A 61 9.80 26.17 11.76
CA CYS A 61 8.60 26.55 12.49
C CYS A 61 7.89 25.32 13.02
N TYR A 62 7.59 25.33 14.31
CA TYR A 62 7.03 24.21 15.04
C TYR A 62 5.72 24.62 15.70
N LEU A 63 4.79 23.68 15.76
CA LEU A 63 3.57 23.79 16.53
C LEU A 63 3.64 22.80 17.68
N LEU A 64 3.55 23.30 18.91
CA LEU A 64 3.55 22.51 20.14
C LEU A 64 2.14 22.47 20.72
N MET A 65 1.75 21.32 21.25
CA MET A 65 0.54 21.16 22.05
C MET A 65 0.91 20.88 23.50
N VAL A 66 0.36 21.66 24.43
CA VAL A 66 0.52 21.48 25.88
C VAL A 66 -0.87 21.46 26.55
N ARG A 67 -0.95 20.97 27.80
CA ARG A 67 -2.18 21.10 28.59
C ARG A 67 -2.45 22.58 28.88
N ARG A 68 -3.72 22.96 28.95
CA ARG A 68 -4.09 24.29 29.41
C ARG A 68 -3.57 24.51 30.83
N GLY A 69 -2.92 25.65 31.05
CA GLY A 69 -2.29 26.00 32.33
C GLY A 69 -0.83 25.57 32.46
N THR A 70 -0.27 24.80 31.52
CA THR A 70 1.18 24.53 31.49
C THR A 70 1.96 25.85 31.41
N SER A 71 2.93 26.01 32.31
CA SER A 71 3.83 27.17 32.30
C SER A 71 4.74 27.13 31.07
N VAL A 72 4.91 28.29 30.44
CA VAL A 72 5.78 28.49 29.28
C VAL A 72 7.00 29.37 29.63
N THR A 73 7.31 29.51 30.91
CA THR A 73 8.39 30.39 31.38
C THR A 73 9.76 30.06 30.79
N GLU A 74 10.04 28.80 30.44
CA GLU A 74 11.27 28.43 29.73
C GLU A 74 11.34 29.03 28.31
N LEU A 75 10.20 29.19 27.62
CA LEU A 75 10.15 29.91 26.34
C LEU A 75 10.28 31.42 26.55
N GLU A 76 9.62 31.99 27.57
CA GLU A 76 9.69 33.42 27.90
C GLU A 76 11.12 33.88 28.26
N LYS A 77 11.93 32.98 28.83
CA LYS A 77 13.35 33.23 29.15
C LYS A 77 14.29 32.96 27.97
N SER A 78 13.78 32.43 26.86
CA SER A 78 14.58 32.10 25.68
C SER A 78 14.61 33.26 24.69
N ASN A 79 15.53 33.18 23.71
CA ASN A 79 15.56 34.13 22.59
C ASN A 79 14.68 33.67 21.41
N LEU A 80 13.97 32.55 21.55
CA LEU A 80 13.15 32.00 20.48
C LEU A 80 11.89 32.83 20.28
N VAL A 81 11.51 33.04 19.02
CA VAL A 81 10.25 33.71 18.70
C VAL A 81 9.11 32.72 18.91
N PHE A 82 8.17 33.04 19.80
CA PHE A 82 7.01 32.18 20.04
C PHE A 82 5.71 32.96 20.21
N GLU A 83 4.60 32.28 19.95
CA GLU A 83 3.26 32.81 20.06
C GLU A 83 2.34 31.74 20.66
N ILE A 84 1.49 32.14 21.60
CA ILE A 84 0.43 31.28 22.13
C ILE A 84 -0.81 31.46 21.27
N ILE A 85 -1.28 30.36 20.68
CA ILE A 85 -2.41 30.34 19.76
C ILE A 85 -3.54 29.47 20.28
N ARG A 86 -4.74 29.76 19.79
CA ARG A 86 -5.98 29.03 20.10
C ARG A 86 -6.53 28.42 18.82
N LEU A 87 -7.08 27.22 18.88
CA LEU A 87 -7.71 26.60 17.72
C LEU A 87 -8.89 27.44 17.20
N GLY A 88 -9.63 28.09 18.10
CA GLY A 88 -10.70 29.03 17.76
C GLY A 88 -10.25 30.27 16.97
N ASN A 89 -8.94 30.59 16.97
CA ASN A 89 -8.37 31.77 16.34
C ASN A 89 -6.95 31.48 15.85
N LEU A 90 -6.84 30.64 14.83
CA LEU A 90 -5.55 30.30 14.20
C LEU A 90 -5.06 31.46 13.32
N PRO A 91 -3.75 31.76 13.32
CA PRO A 91 -3.16 32.69 12.35
C PRO A 91 -3.15 32.08 10.94
N ASP A 92 -3.08 32.92 9.91
CA ASP A 92 -3.20 32.55 8.48
C ASP A 92 -2.25 31.44 7.99
N ASN A 93 -1.16 31.18 8.71
CA ASN A 93 -0.14 30.19 8.37
C ASN A 93 -0.20 28.91 9.22
N VAL A 94 -1.20 28.79 10.08
CA VAL A 94 -1.47 27.59 10.89
C VAL A 94 -2.86 27.07 10.54
N TYR A 95 -2.93 25.78 10.25
CA TYR A 95 -4.10 25.12 9.69
C TYR A 95 -4.60 24.02 10.63
N GLU A 96 -5.90 23.73 10.59
CA GLU A 96 -6.53 22.74 11.48
C GLU A 96 -5.96 21.33 11.30
N ASN A 97 -5.55 20.96 10.09
CA ASN A 97 -4.88 19.69 9.80
C ASN A 97 -3.56 19.51 10.59
N GLN A 98 -2.86 20.59 10.93
CA GLN A 98 -1.67 20.54 11.77
C GLN A 98 -2.04 20.27 13.23
N VAL A 99 -3.19 20.77 13.68
CA VAL A 99 -3.74 20.44 15.00
C VAL A 99 -4.23 19.00 15.04
N PHE A 100 -4.86 18.51 13.97
CA PHE A 100 -5.17 17.09 13.81
C PHE A 100 -3.90 16.23 13.82
N GLN A 101 -2.82 16.67 13.18
CA GLN A 101 -1.53 15.98 13.21
C GLN A 101 -0.98 15.84 14.65
N LEU A 102 -1.20 16.82 15.53
CA LEU A 102 -0.81 16.71 16.95
C LEU A 102 -1.60 15.62 17.68
N LEU A 103 -2.87 15.42 17.34
CA LEU A 103 -3.68 14.31 17.83
C LEU A 103 -3.15 12.97 17.31
N LEU A 104 -2.93 12.86 15.99
CA LEU A 104 -2.33 11.67 15.36
C LEU A 104 -0.98 11.30 15.97
N ASN A 105 -0.14 12.28 16.30
CA ASN A 105 1.19 12.01 16.83
C ASN A 105 1.16 11.23 18.16
N GLN A 106 0.08 11.33 18.94
CA GLN A 106 -0.08 10.63 20.20
C GLN A 106 -0.57 9.18 20.05
N GLU A 107 -1.04 8.82 18.86
CA GLU A 107 -1.65 7.52 18.60
C GLU A 107 -0.62 6.40 18.38
N SER A 108 -1.14 5.18 18.29
CA SER A 108 -0.39 3.99 17.91
C SER A 108 -1.15 3.20 16.85
N ALA A 109 -0.45 2.31 16.14
CA ALA A 109 -1.08 1.35 15.22
C ALA A 109 -1.75 0.16 15.95
N LEU A 110 -2.14 0.35 17.22
CA LEU A 110 -2.77 -0.66 18.06
C LEU A 110 -4.09 -0.10 18.59
N GLU A 111 -5.18 -0.85 18.46
CA GLU A 111 -6.55 -0.37 18.74
C GLU A 111 -6.86 -0.08 20.23
N ASN A 112 -6.04 -0.64 21.14
CA ASN A 112 -6.33 -0.66 22.58
C ASN A 112 -5.34 0.14 23.44
N LEU A 113 -4.48 0.94 22.81
CA LEU A 113 -3.44 1.67 23.51
C LEU A 113 -3.85 3.14 23.67
N GLN A 114 -3.84 3.64 24.91
CA GLN A 114 -4.19 5.03 25.21
C GLN A 114 -3.19 6.00 24.54
N PRO A 115 -3.64 7.22 24.17
CA PRO A 115 -2.74 8.23 23.64
C PRO A 115 -1.62 8.57 24.63
N GLU A 116 -0.42 8.79 24.11
CA GLU A 116 0.74 9.18 24.91
C GLU A 116 1.51 10.31 24.25
N LYS A 117 2.28 11.02 25.05
CA LYS A 117 3.12 12.11 24.57
C LYS A 117 4.08 11.61 23.49
N ASN A 118 4.12 12.31 22.38
CA ASN A 118 5.06 12.05 21.30
C ASN A 118 5.56 13.37 20.73
N LYS A 119 6.81 13.68 21.05
CA LYS A 119 7.48 14.93 20.66
C LYS A 119 8.19 14.81 19.30
N SER A 120 7.91 13.76 18.54
CA SER A 120 8.34 13.65 17.14
C SER A 120 7.41 14.48 16.26
N PRO A 121 7.90 15.22 15.25
CA PRO A 121 7.04 16.04 14.38
C PRO A 121 5.94 15.28 13.64
N HIS A 122 6.15 13.97 13.44
CA HIS A 122 5.22 13.04 12.80
C HIS A 122 5.16 11.75 13.61
N LEU A 123 4.03 11.05 13.50
CA LEU A 123 3.93 9.67 13.94
C LEU A 123 4.72 8.78 12.98
N LEU A 124 5.63 7.97 13.52
CA LEU A 124 6.49 7.07 12.77
C LEU A 124 6.20 5.62 13.19
N ILE A 125 5.26 4.96 12.52
CA ILE A 125 4.86 3.60 12.87
C ILE A 125 5.92 2.61 12.41
N SER A 126 6.44 1.78 13.31
CA SER A 126 7.44 0.75 13.00
C SER A 126 7.12 -0.52 13.77
N LEU A 127 6.53 -1.49 13.06
CA LEU A 127 6.15 -2.78 13.61
C LEU A 127 7.37 -3.64 13.93
N ASN A 128 7.18 -4.69 14.73
CA ASN A 128 8.27 -5.54 15.24
C ASN A 128 9.18 -6.06 14.13
N ASP A 129 8.58 -6.56 13.05
CA ASP A 129 9.27 -7.18 11.92
C ASP A 129 9.72 -6.18 10.84
N TRP A 130 9.49 -4.88 11.05
CA TRP A 130 9.90 -3.83 10.12
C TRP A 130 11.38 -3.46 10.28
N VAL A 131 12.20 -4.47 10.07
CA VAL A 131 13.66 -4.43 10.16
C VAL A 131 14.27 -4.98 8.88
N ASN A 132 15.25 -4.28 8.31
CA ASN A 132 16.04 -4.87 7.25
C ASN A 132 17.17 -5.70 7.88
N LYS A 133 17.17 -7.00 7.61
CA LYS A 133 18.28 -7.90 7.96
C LYS A 133 19.23 -7.96 6.76
N PRO A 134 20.35 -7.22 6.73
CA PRO A 134 21.29 -7.33 5.62
C PRO A 134 21.86 -8.77 5.56
N LYS A 135 21.95 -9.32 4.34
CA LYS A 135 22.49 -10.67 4.07
C LYS A 135 24.01 -10.80 4.32
N ARG A 136 24.73 -9.70 4.58
CA ARG A 136 26.17 -9.69 4.88
C ARG A 136 26.45 -8.94 6.18
N THR A 137 27.40 -9.49 6.93
CA THR A 137 27.79 -9.28 8.34
C THR A 137 28.48 -7.94 8.66
N ASN A 138 28.02 -6.82 8.11
CA ASN A 138 28.49 -5.49 8.58
C ASN A 138 27.30 -4.65 9.08
N ASP A 139 27.10 -4.66 10.40
CA ASP A 139 26.62 -3.64 11.36
C ASP A 139 25.45 -2.68 11.10
N TRP A 140 24.88 -2.59 9.90
CA TRP A 140 23.76 -1.67 9.65
C TRP A 140 22.44 -2.30 10.10
N LYS A 141 22.14 -2.22 11.40
CA LYS A 141 20.78 -2.46 11.90
C LYS A 141 19.88 -1.34 11.36
N GLN A 142 18.95 -1.67 10.47
CA GLN A 142 17.99 -0.71 9.95
C GLN A 142 16.57 -1.09 10.35
N ARG A 143 15.77 -0.07 10.66
CA ARG A 143 14.32 -0.18 10.75
C ARG A 143 13.69 0.68 9.68
N TYR A 144 12.51 0.31 9.22
CA TYR A 144 11.69 1.21 8.43
C TYR A 144 10.40 1.52 9.18
N ALA A 145 9.82 2.66 8.84
CA ALA A 145 8.62 3.17 9.45
C ALA A 145 7.71 3.81 8.41
N LEU A 146 6.40 3.79 8.66
CA LEU A 146 5.45 4.64 7.96
C LEU A 146 5.42 5.98 8.70
N ARG A 147 5.88 7.03 8.01
CA ARG A 147 5.64 8.41 8.42
C ARG A 147 4.22 8.78 8.06
N VAL A 148 3.43 9.12 9.06
CA VAL A 148 2.04 9.58 8.93
C VAL A 148 2.02 11.10 8.92
N GLY A 149 1.47 11.68 7.87
CA GLY A 149 1.30 13.13 7.72
C GLY A 149 -0.09 13.50 7.19
N LEU A 150 -0.59 14.66 7.56
CA LEU A 150 -1.67 15.34 6.82
C LEU A 150 -1.10 16.46 5.96
N ASN A 151 -1.48 16.51 4.68
CA ASN A 151 -1.18 17.66 3.82
C ASN A 151 -2.23 18.78 3.99
N TRP A 152 -2.04 19.91 3.29
CA TRP A 152 -2.93 21.07 3.37
C TRP A 152 -4.37 20.82 2.88
N GLU A 153 -4.59 19.79 2.05
CA GLU A 153 -5.92 19.34 1.59
C GLU A 153 -6.57 18.33 2.58
N SER A 154 -5.94 18.08 3.73
CA SER A 154 -6.31 17.03 4.69
C SER A 154 -6.21 15.60 4.13
N ASP A 155 -5.35 15.38 3.12
CA ASP A 155 -4.97 14.03 2.72
C ASP A 155 -4.06 13.40 3.76
N LEU A 156 -4.43 12.19 4.20
CA LEU A 156 -3.54 11.33 4.97
C LEU A 156 -2.49 10.73 4.04
N ASP A 157 -1.25 11.16 4.23
CA ASP A 157 -0.05 10.75 3.50
C ASP A 157 0.77 9.76 4.34
N LEU A 158 0.92 8.54 3.82
CA LEU A 158 1.74 7.48 4.42
C LEU A 158 2.99 7.29 3.57
N LYS A 159 4.16 7.56 4.16
CA LYS A 159 5.44 7.42 3.46
C LYS A 159 6.38 6.48 4.19
N VAL A 160 6.85 5.44 3.50
CA VAL A 160 7.89 4.56 4.03
C VAL A 160 9.21 5.31 4.14
N GLN A 161 9.79 5.31 5.34
CA GLN A 161 11.07 5.94 5.65
C GLN A 161 12.01 4.93 6.32
N THR A 162 13.30 4.99 6.01
CA THR A 162 14.32 4.10 6.57
C THR A 162 15.19 4.82 7.58
N TYR A 163 15.39 4.17 8.72
CA TYR A 163 16.15 4.63 9.86
C TYR A 163 17.30 3.65 10.11
N THR A 164 18.51 4.18 10.16
CA THR A 164 19.74 3.39 10.25
C THR A 164 20.41 3.60 11.60
N HIS A 165 20.82 2.51 12.24
CA HIS A 165 21.46 2.53 13.55
C HIS A 165 22.70 3.45 13.54
N PHE A 166 22.80 4.28 14.58
CA PHE A 166 23.79 5.33 14.68
C PHE A 166 24.43 5.32 16.08
N PRO A 167 25.59 4.67 16.26
CA PRO A 167 26.16 4.40 17.59
C PRO A 167 26.90 5.58 18.23
N LYS A 168 27.15 6.68 17.49
CA LYS A 168 27.89 7.85 18.00
C LYS A 168 27.02 9.09 17.91
N SER A 169 26.45 9.58 19.01
CA SER A 169 25.58 10.76 19.00
C SER A 169 26.33 12.05 19.36
N LYS A 170 25.88 13.17 18.77
CA LYS A 170 26.16 14.54 19.21
C LYS A 170 24.85 15.19 19.69
N GLU A 171 24.92 16.21 20.54
CA GLU A 171 23.72 16.91 21.04
C GLU A 171 22.84 17.51 19.93
N THR A 172 23.44 17.87 18.79
CA THR A 172 22.71 18.44 17.64
C THR A 172 22.12 17.39 16.70
N ASP A 173 22.45 16.11 16.88
CA ASP A 173 21.94 15.07 15.99
C ASP A 173 20.46 14.83 16.22
N GLU A 174 19.68 14.74 15.13
CA GLU A 174 18.30 14.27 15.22
C GLU A 174 18.25 12.74 15.14
N LEU A 175 18.12 12.12 16.32
CA LEU A 175 18.11 10.67 16.49
C LEU A 175 16.76 10.19 17.03
N PHE A 176 16.49 8.91 16.79
CA PHE A 176 15.24 8.25 17.13
C PHE A 176 15.52 6.94 17.85
N TYR A 177 14.65 6.55 18.77
CA TYR A 177 14.64 5.22 19.38
C TYR A 177 13.37 4.49 19.01
N TRP A 178 13.41 3.15 19.09
CA TRP A 178 12.25 2.31 18.85
C TRP A 178 11.54 2.04 20.17
N ASN A 179 10.29 2.49 20.27
CA ASN A 179 9.39 2.14 21.35
C ASN A 179 8.62 0.87 20.95
N SER A 180 9.05 -0.27 21.49
CA SER A 180 8.45 -1.57 21.18
C SER A 180 7.03 -1.73 21.70
N GLU A 181 6.69 -1.08 22.82
CA GLU A 181 5.36 -1.14 23.43
C GLU A 181 4.32 -0.44 22.55
N ARG A 182 4.68 0.72 21.98
CA ARG A 182 3.81 1.49 21.08
C ARG A 182 3.99 1.17 19.60
N ARG A 183 4.98 0.35 19.23
CA ARG A 183 5.34 0.02 17.85
C ARG A 183 5.60 1.25 16.98
N ASN A 184 6.35 2.21 17.53
CA ASN A 184 6.71 3.43 16.81
C ASN A 184 8.18 3.84 17.03
N LEU A 185 8.71 4.67 16.14
CA LEU A 185 9.96 5.40 16.34
C LEU A 185 9.64 6.76 16.96
N GLN A 186 10.39 7.13 17.98
CA GLN A 186 10.24 8.41 18.67
C GLN A 186 11.56 9.16 18.69
N LYS A 187 11.51 10.48 18.52
CA LYS A 187 12.68 11.34 18.61
C LYS A 187 13.30 11.23 20.01
N SER A 188 14.58 10.91 20.05
CA SER A 188 15.38 11.01 21.27
C SER A 188 15.92 12.43 21.38
N PHE A 189 15.66 13.08 22.51
CA PHE A 189 16.18 14.43 22.77
C PHE A 189 17.41 14.41 23.68
N MET A 190 17.61 13.34 24.46
CA MET A 190 18.74 13.20 25.40
C MET A 190 19.74 12.13 25.01
N HIS A 191 19.46 11.35 23.96
CA HIS A 191 20.31 10.26 23.48
C HIS A 191 20.69 9.26 24.58
N LYS A 192 19.78 9.01 25.53
CA LYS A 192 19.99 8.09 26.66
C LYS A 192 19.64 6.64 26.32
N GLU A 193 18.93 6.44 25.22
CA GLU A 193 18.46 5.13 24.79
C GLU A 193 19.62 4.30 24.24
N SER A 194 19.59 2.99 24.50
CA SER A 194 20.68 2.07 24.18
C SER A 194 20.91 1.88 22.68
N VAL A 195 19.86 2.07 21.87
CA VAL A 195 19.90 1.93 20.42
C VAL A 195 19.25 3.16 19.79
N LEU A 196 20.05 3.93 19.07
CA LEU A 196 19.63 5.13 18.37
C LEU A 196 19.69 4.93 16.86
N PHE A 197 18.75 5.52 16.15
CA PHE A 197 18.63 5.49 14.71
C PHE A 197 18.60 6.91 14.15
N ARG A 198 19.19 7.09 12.97
CA ARG A 198 19.11 8.33 12.19
C ARG A 198 18.26 8.09 10.95
N TYR A 199 17.46 9.06 10.53
CA TYR A 199 16.81 9.04 9.23
C TYR A 199 17.87 9.00 8.12
N LYS A 200 18.05 7.83 7.50
CA LYS A 200 19.03 7.57 6.45
C LYS A 200 18.77 6.18 5.88
N ASN A 201 18.77 6.04 4.56
CA ASN A 201 18.85 4.74 3.91
C ASN A 201 20.32 4.31 3.72
N GLY A 202 20.84 3.49 4.62
CA GLY A 202 22.20 2.94 4.55
C GLY A 202 22.43 1.82 3.52
N THR A 203 21.38 1.17 3.00
CA THR A 203 21.53 0.02 2.07
C THR A 203 21.21 0.37 0.62
N GLY A 204 20.63 1.56 0.36
CA GLY A 204 20.20 2.00 -0.96
C GLY A 204 19.01 1.22 -1.54
N ARG A 205 18.52 0.19 -0.83
CA ARG A 205 17.31 -0.54 -1.21
C ARG A 205 16.09 0.13 -0.59
N ASN A 206 15.04 0.30 -1.37
CA ASN A 206 13.80 0.85 -0.86
C ASN A 206 13.15 -0.19 0.07
N SER A 207 12.76 0.27 1.25
CA SER A 207 11.86 -0.51 2.11
C SER A 207 10.44 -0.32 1.59
N THR A 208 9.60 -1.35 1.68
CA THR A 208 8.21 -1.29 1.21
C THR A 208 7.30 -1.81 2.30
N VAL A 209 6.10 -1.23 2.37
CA VAL A 209 4.96 -1.76 3.11
C VAL A 209 3.90 -2.04 2.07
N ALA A 210 3.17 -3.14 2.22
CA ALA A 210 2.09 -3.44 1.29
C ALA A 210 1.01 -2.35 1.40
N PHE A 211 0.62 -1.77 0.27
CA PHE A 211 -0.45 -0.78 0.24
C PHE A 211 -1.76 -1.37 0.83
N LEU A 212 -2.15 -2.55 0.33
CA LEU A 212 -3.33 -3.29 0.77
C LEU A 212 -3.00 -4.79 0.79
N ASN A 213 -3.43 -5.49 1.83
CA ASN A 213 -3.39 -6.94 1.88
C ASN A 213 -4.72 -7.46 2.43
N LEU A 214 -5.42 -8.30 1.67
CA LEU A 214 -6.75 -8.82 2.01
C LEU A 214 -6.74 -10.33 2.26
N GLU A 215 -5.56 -10.96 2.39
CA GLU A 215 -5.46 -12.40 2.62
C GLU A 215 -5.96 -12.79 4.02
N GLN A 216 -5.59 -12.00 5.03
CA GLN A 216 -5.89 -12.22 6.44
C GLN A 216 -6.00 -10.88 7.16
N ILE A 217 -6.75 -10.82 8.26
CA ILE A 217 -6.98 -9.57 9.00
C ILE A 217 -5.67 -8.99 9.55
N GLU A 218 -4.78 -9.85 10.05
CA GLU A 218 -3.48 -9.44 10.59
C GLU A 218 -2.58 -8.85 9.49
N LYS A 219 -2.71 -9.35 8.26
CA LYS A 219 -1.97 -8.80 7.10
C LYS A 219 -2.58 -7.48 6.63
N PHE A 220 -3.90 -7.33 6.74
CA PHE A 220 -4.58 -6.08 6.48
C PHE A 220 -4.16 -5.00 7.48
N GLU A 221 -4.19 -5.29 8.79
CA GLU A 221 -3.84 -4.36 9.87
C GLU A 221 -2.43 -3.77 9.75
N VAL A 222 -1.51 -4.51 9.15
CA VAL A 222 -0.12 -4.08 8.92
C VAL A 222 0.13 -3.50 7.51
N SER A 223 -0.89 -3.41 6.66
CA SER A 223 -0.85 -2.70 5.38
C SER A 223 -1.01 -1.19 5.59
N GLU A 224 -0.67 -0.37 4.58
CA GLU A 224 -0.85 1.08 4.66
C GLU A 224 -2.32 1.46 4.90
N VAL A 225 -3.26 0.81 4.19
CA VAL A 225 -4.70 1.04 4.36
C VAL A 225 -5.18 0.60 5.74
N GLY A 226 -4.72 -0.53 6.26
CA GLY A 226 -5.11 -0.98 7.61
C GLY A 226 -4.57 -0.07 8.70
N VAL A 227 -3.32 0.37 8.58
CA VAL A 227 -2.73 1.38 9.48
C VAL A 227 -3.53 2.68 9.45
N ALA A 228 -3.87 3.19 8.26
CA ALA A 228 -4.68 4.38 8.10
C ALA A 228 -6.05 4.23 8.81
N TRP A 229 -6.70 3.09 8.63
CA TRP A 229 -7.99 2.78 9.25
C TRP A 229 -7.91 2.77 10.79
N ILE A 230 -6.92 2.08 11.35
CA ILE A 230 -6.70 1.98 12.80
C ILE A 230 -6.47 3.37 13.40
N LEU A 231 -5.63 4.19 12.76
CA LEU A 231 -5.32 5.53 13.27
C LEU A 231 -6.56 6.42 13.34
N LEU A 232 -7.37 6.43 12.29
CA LEU A 232 -8.57 7.27 12.26
C LEU A 232 -9.62 6.80 13.29
N THR A 233 -9.74 5.47 13.45
CA THR A 233 -10.57 4.85 14.48
C THR A 233 -10.11 5.25 15.88
N ASN A 234 -8.80 5.19 16.13
CA ASN A 234 -8.21 5.56 17.41
C ASN A 234 -8.41 7.05 17.73
N VAL A 235 -8.17 7.94 16.77
CA VAL A 235 -8.42 9.38 16.96
C VAL A 235 -9.88 9.63 17.32
N SER A 236 -10.81 9.02 16.60
CA SER A 236 -12.26 9.16 16.87
C SER A 236 -12.62 8.65 18.27
N LYS A 237 -12.04 7.52 18.69
CA LYS A 237 -12.26 6.90 19.99
C LYS A 237 -11.69 7.74 21.15
N HIS A 238 -10.46 8.22 21.03
CA HIS A 238 -9.75 8.87 22.13
C HIS A 238 -9.98 10.38 22.20
N PHE A 239 -10.19 11.01 21.05
CA PHE A 239 -10.30 12.47 20.92
C PHE A 239 -11.68 12.92 20.45
N GLY A 240 -12.66 12.02 20.36
CA GLY A 240 -14.00 12.31 19.82
C GLY A 240 -14.71 13.51 20.46
N LYS A 241 -14.44 13.82 21.74
CA LYS A 241 -15.01 14.99 22.42
C LYS A 241 -14.52 16.35 21.90
N TYR A 242 -13.47 16.37 21.08
CA TYR A 242 -12.94 17.58 20.46
C TYR A 242 -13.43 17.78 19.02
N PHE A 243 -14.41 16.98 18.58
CA PHE A 243 -14.95 17.05 17.23
C PHE A 243 -16.47 17.21 17.28
N GLU A 244 -16.98 18.19 16.51
CA GLU A 244 -18.42 18.29 16.21
C GLU A 244 -18.82 17.22 15.17
N GLN A 245 -17.95 17.01 14.18
CA GLN A 245 -18.05 15.89 13.23
C GLN A 245 -16.83 14.98 13.42
N LEU A 246 -17.10 13.73 13.81
CA LEU A 246 -16.05 12.73 13.98
C LEU A 246 -15.26 12.52 12.67
N PRO A 247 -13.93 12.34 12.77
CA PRO A 247 -13.08 12.13 11.61
C PRO A 247 -13.47 10.88 10.82
N LYS A 248 -13.63 11.01 9.51
CA LYS A 248 -13.93 9.91 8.58
C LYS A 248 -13.21 10.12 7.25
N TYR A 249 -12.98 9.05 6.52
CA TYR A 249 -12.52 9.14 5.14
C TYR A 249 -13.63 9.66 4.23
N LEU A 250 -13.32 10.62 3.37
CA LEU A 250 -14.29 11.21 2.45
C LEU A 250 -14.73 10.18 1.41
N GLY A 251 -16.05 9.99 1.30
CA GLY A 251 -16.64 9.20 0.22
C GLY A 251 -16.73 10.02 -1.06
N SER A 252 -16.01 9.63 -2.10
CA SER A 252 -16.13 10.22 -3.43
C SER A 252 -17.06 9.37 -4.31
N GLU A 253 -17.93 10.02 -5.08
CA GLU A 253 -18.83 9.34 -6.01
C GLU A 253 -18.03 8.76 -7.19
N VAL A 254 -18.25 7.48 -7.48
CA VAL A 254 -17.66 6.85 -8.66
C VAL A 254 -18.40 7.37 -9.89
N LEU A 255 -17.80 8.38 -10.54
CA LEU A 255 -18.34 9.00 -11.75
C LEU A 255 -18.49 7.99 -12.90
N GLN A 256 -17.54 7.06 -13.02
CA GLN A 256 -17.57 6.00 -14.03
C GLN A 256 -16.85 4.74 -13.53
N PHE A 257 -17.50 3.58 -13.67
CA PHE A 257 -16.89 2.27 -13.45
C PHE A 257 -16.87 1.51 -14.79
N ASP A 258 -15.76 1.61 -15.51
CA ASP A 258 -15.61 0.96 -16.81
C ASP A 258 -15.06 -0.47 -16.62
N LYS A 259 -15.96 -1.45 -16.55
CA LYS A 259 -15.60 -2.86 -16.74
C LYS A 259 -15.66 -3.16 -18.24
N GLN A 260 -14.66 -2.69 -18.99
CA GLN A 260 -14.62 -2.94 -20.44
C GLN A 260 -14.44 -4.44 -20.69
N LYS A 261 -15.44 -5.07 -21.30
CA LYS A 261 -15.27 -6.39 -21.90
C LYS A 261 -14.37 -6.22 -23.12
N LEU A 262 -13.48 -7.17 -23.38
CA LEU A 262 -12.75 -7.20 -24.64
C LEU A 262 -13.77 -7.35 -25.78
N ASP A 263 -13.85 -6.34 -26.65
CA ASP A 263 -14.79 -6.33 -27.79
C ASP A 263 -14.57 -7.55 -28.72
N ASN A 264 -13.33 -8.05 -28.77
CA ASN A 264 -12.96 -9.27 -29.49
C ASN A 264 -12.03 -10.13 -28.62
N LYS A 265 -12.58 -11.14 -27.95
CA LYS A 265 -11.84 -12.08 -27.09
C LYS A 265 -10.73 -12.82 -27.85
N ALA A 266 -11.01 -13.21 -29.09
CA ALA A 266 -10.06 -13.94 -29.92
C ALA A 266 -8.84 -13.11 -30.34
N ALA A 267 -8.88 -11.78 -30.20
CA ALA A 267 -7.75 -10.91 -30.52
C ALA A 267 -6.51 -11.18 -29.66
N ILE A 268 -6.68 -11.79 -28.46
CA ILE A 268 -5.55 -12.15 -27.60
C ILE A 268 -4.56 -13.08 -28.29
N TRP A 269 -5.07 -14.00 -29.12
CA TRP A 269 -4.26 -15.04 -29.76
C TRP A 269 -3.26 -14.48 -30.76
N ARG A 270 -3.49 -13.27 -31.29
CA ARG A 270 -2.51 -12.57 -32.14
C ARG A 270 -1.15 -12.40 -31.48
N GLN A 271 -1.09 -12.33 -30.14
CA GLN A 271 0.15 -12.22 -29.37
C GLN A 271 1.04 -13.47 -29.43
N PHE A 272 0.50 -14.58 -29.93
CA PHE A 272 1.20 -15.85 -30.16
C PHE A 272 1.45 -16.12 -31.64
N LYS A 273 1.25 -15.14 -32.54
CA LYS A 273 1.33 -15.37 -34.00
C LYS A 273 2.66 -16.03 -34.39
N GLY A 274 2.60 -17.21 -35.00
CA GLY A 274 3.76 -18.01 -35.42
C GLY A 274 4.49 -18.76 -34.31
N GLU A 275 3.99 -18.71 -33.07
CA GLU A 275 4.60 -19.34 -31.91
C GLU A 275 4.12 -20.77 -31.68
N ILE A 276 4.84 -21.49 -30.81
CA ILE A 276 4.47 -22.83 -30.36
C ILE A 276 4.00 -22.75 -28.90
N ILE A 277 2.82 -23.30 -28.62
CA ILE A 277 2.30 -23.50 -27.26
C ILE A 277 2.40 -24.98 -26.93
N ASN A 278 3.18 -25.30 -25.90
CA ASN A 278 3.38 -26.66 -25.42
C ASN A 278 2.39 -26.96 -24.29
N ILE A 279 1.59 -28.00 -24.44
CA ILE A 279 0.72 -28.49 -23.38
C ILE A 279 1.36 -29.75 -22.83
N TYR A 280 1.55 -29.83 -21.52
CA TYR A 280 2.12 -31.00 -20.87
C TYR A 280 1.42 -31.28 -19.55
N TYR A 281 1.56 -32.50 -19.07
CA TYR A 281 0.79 -33.03 -17.95
C TYR A 281 1.65 -33.89 -17.05
N ASP A 282 1.16 -34.15 -15.84
CA ASP A 282 1.79 -35.08 -14.92
C ASP A 282 1.54 -36.53 -15.36
N SER A 283 2.59 -37.23 -15.79
CA SER A 283 2.50 -38.61 -16.25
C SER A 283 2.06 -39.60 -15.16
N ASN A 284 2.16 -39.22 -13.88
CA ASN A 284 1.71 -40.04 -12.76
C ASN A 284 0.22 -39.89 -12.47
N GLU A 285 -0.47 -38.91 -13.07
CA GLU A 285 -1.88 -38.64 -12.83
C GLU A 285 -2.71 -38.76 -14.12
N PRO A 286 -3.41 -39.88 -14.35
CA PRO A 286 -4.11 -40.16 -15.61
C PRO A 286 -5.12 -39.09 -16.04
N LEU A 287 -5.79 -38.41 -15.09
CA LEU A 287 -6.78 -37.38 -15.42
C LEU A 287 -6.15 -36.08 -15.93
N THR A 288 -4.91 -35.76 -15.53
CA THR A 288 -4.20 -34.61 -16.10
C THR A 288 -3.89 -34.82 -17.58
N LYS A 289 -3.57 -36.06 -17.97
CA LYS A 289 -3.39 -36.46 -19.37
C LYS A 289 -4.67 -36.31 -20.18
N VAL A 290 -5.82 -36.72 -19.63
CA VAL A 290 -7.12 -36.58 -20.32
C VAL A 290 -7.39 -35.11 -20.61
N LEU A 291 -7.32 -34.25 -19.61
CA LEU A 291 -7.58 -32.82 -19.80
C LEU A 291 -6.55 -32.17 -20.75
N ALA A 292 -5.27 -32.54 -20.68
CA ALA A 292 -4.24 -32.04 -21.59
C ALA A 292 -4.52 -32.40 -23.05
N LEU A 293 -4.98 -33.63 -23.30
CA LEU A 293 -5.39 -34.09 -24.63
C LEU A 293 -6.61 -33.31 -25.14
N GLU A 294 -7.61 -33.12 -24.29
CA GLU A 294 -8.84 -32.40 -24.67
C GLU A 294 -8.54 -30.92 -25.00
N ILE A 295 -7.74 -30.23 -24.18
CA ILE A 295 -7.30 -28.85 -24.46
C ILE A 295 -6.45 -28.81 -25.73
N SER A 296 -5.53 -29.77 -25.91
CA SER A 296 -4.68 -29.81 -27.11
C SER A 296 -5.51 -29.95 -28.38
N HIS A 297 -6.45 -30.89 -28.41
CA HIS A 297 -7.31 -31.08 -29.58
C HIS A 297 -8.17 -29.84 -29.84
N ALA A 298 -8.80 -29.27 -28.80
CA ALA A 298 -9.61 -28.07 -28.93
C ALA A 298 -8.82 -26.89 -29.54
N LEU A 299 -7.57 -26.68 -29.12
CA LEU A 299 -6.73 -25.61 -29.66
C LEU A 299 -6.15 -25.94 -31.05
N GLN A 300 -5.89 -27.21 -31.36
CA GLN A 300 -5.45 -27.65 -32.69
C GLN A 300 -6.56 -27.50 -33.75
N ASP A 301 -7.80 -27.75 -33.36
CA ASP A 301 -8.98 -27.67 -34.24
C ASP A 301 -9.47 -26.21 -34.44
N SER A 302 -8.90 -25.24 -33.72
CA SER A 302 -9.26 -23.82 -33.85
C SER A 302 -8.80 -23.24 -35.18
N GLY A 303 -9.76 -22.77 -35.99
CA GLY A 303 -9.47 -22.07 -37.24
C GLY A 303 -8.73 -20.76 -37.01
N ILE A 304 -9.08 -20.04 -35.93
CA ILE A 304 -8.45 -18.76 -35.58
C ILE A 304 -6.98 -18.94 -35.19
N LEU A 305 -6.65 -19.98 -34.42
CA LEU A 305 -5.24 -20.25 -34.07
C LEU A 305 -4.44 -20.66 -35.29
N ASN A 306 -5.03 -21.47 -36.17
CA ASN A 306 -4.44 -21.88 -37.44
C ASN A 306 -4.18 -20.67 -38.37
N ASP A 307 -5.11 -19.71 -38.46
CA ASP A 307 -4.93 -18.46 -39.22
C ASP A 307 -3.76 -17.60 -38.68
N TYR A 308 -3.51 -17.66 -37.38
CA TYR A 308 -2.34 -17.01 -36.76
C TYR A 308 -1.06 -17.85 -36.84
N GLY A 309 -1.11 -19.07 -37.40
CA GLY A 309 0.04 -19.97 -37.49
C GLY A 309 0.54 -20.43 -36.13
N ILE A 310 -0.33 -20.47 -35.12
CA ILE A 310 0.01 -20.95 -33.77
C ILE A 310 0.05 -22.46 -33.80
N GLN A 311 1.16 -23.06 -33.36
CA GLN A 311 1.28 -24.51 -33.29
C GLN A 311 1.06 -25.01 -31.86
N ILE A 312 0.18 -25.99 -31.71
CA ILE A 312 -0.08 -26.63 -30.42
C ILE A 312 0.60 -28.00 -30.40
N LYS A 313 1.47 -28.20 -29.39
CA LYS A 313 2.18 -29.47 -29.19
C LYS A 313 1.84 -30.05 -27.84
N LEU A 314 1.45 -31.33 -27.84
CA LEU A 314 1.40 -32.11 -26.61
C LEU A 314 2.79 -32.68 -26.33
N SER A 315 3.29 -32.43 -25.13
CA SER A 315 4.62 -32.83 -24.68
C SER A 315 4.53 -33.53 -23.32
N ASP A 316 5.58 -34.25 -22.97
CA ASP A 316 5.77 -34.90 -21.66
C ASP A 316 6.45 -34.00 -20.63
N LYS A 317 6.99 -32.85 -21.07
CA LYS A 317 7.70 -31.87 -20.24
C LYS A 317 7.63 -30.46 -20.83
N SER A 318 7.99 -29.47 -20.02
CA SER A 318 8.14 -28.09 -20.49
C SER A 318 9.22 -27.96 -21.57
N SER A 319 9.04 -26.98 -22.46
CA SER A 319 9.95 -26.61 -23.54
C SER A 319 10.21 -25.11 -23.53
N SER A 320 11.23 -24.66 -24.28
CA SER A 320 11.44 -23.22 -24.47
C SER A 320 10.21 -22.56 -25.11
N GLY A 321 9.88 -21.35 -24.67
CA GLY A 321 8.70 -20.61 -25.10
C GLY A 321 7.50 -20.80 -24.18
N PHE A 322 6.31 -20.92 -24.79
CA PHE A 322 5.04 -20.96 -24.08
C PHE A 322 4.65 -22.37 -23.67
N ASN A 323 4.21 -22.51 -22.42
CA ASN A 323 3.84 -23.79 -21.84
C ASN A 323 2.57 -23.67 -21.00
N ILE A 324 1.70 -24.67 -21.12
CA ILE A 324 0.53 -24.89 -20.28
C ILE A 324 0.74 -26.23 -19.57
N GLN A 325 0.90 -26.21 -18.26
CA GLN A 325 1.02 -27.41 -17.44
C GLN A 325 -0.34 -27.77 -16.85
N ILE A 326 -0.77 -29.02 -17.06
CA ILE A 326 -1.97 -29.57 -16.43
C ILE A 326 -1.58 -30.35 -15.17
N ILE A 327 -2.09 -29.91 -14.03
CA ILE A 327 -1.75 -30.48 -12.71
C ILE A 327 -2.98 -30.71 -11.83
N ARG A 328 -2.77 -31.35 -10.69
CA ARG A 328 -3.70 -31.43 -9.57
C ARG A 328 -3.48 -30.26 -8.60
N ASP A 329 -4.54 -29.77 -7.97
CA ASP A 329 -4.39 -28.87 -6.83
C ASP A 329 -4.00 -29.66 -5.56
N ALA A 330 -2.71 -29.66 -5.22
CA ALA A 330 -2.19 -30.39 -4.06
C ALA A 330 -2.59 -29.77 -2.70
N ARG A 331 -3.13 -28.54 -2.68
CA ARG A 331 -3.38 -27.77 -1.45
C ARG A 331 -4.55 -28.28 -0.61
N ASP A 332 -5.49 -29.00 -1.23
CA ASP A 332 -6.74 -29.41 -0.56
C ASP A 332 -6.72 -30.83 0.01
N THR A 333 -5.75 -31.68 -0.37
CA THR A 333 -5.88 -33.13 -0.12
C THR A 333 -4.68 -33.82 0.52
N GLY A 334 -3.52 -33.18 0.68
CA GLY A 334 -2.34 -33.71 1.42
C GLY A 334 -1.71 -35.02 0.90
N ASN A 335 -2.41 -35.74 0.02
CA ASN A 335 -2.08 -37.06 -0.50
C ASN A 335 -1.72 -37.03 -2.00
N ILE A 336 -1.58 -35.85 -2.59
CA ILE A 336 -1.22 -35.68 -4.00
C ILE A 336 0.14 -35.00 -4.06
N SER A 337 1.05 -35.55 -4.87
CA SER A 337 2.37 -34.98 -5.09
C SER A 337 2.25 -33.64 -5.83
N ASP A 338 2.91 -32.61 -5.33
CA ASP A 338 2.99 -31.33 -6.02
C ASP A 338 3.97 -31.45 -7.20
N THR A 339 3.44 -31.42 -8.42
CA THR A 339 4.23 -31.47 -9.66
C THR A 339 4.35 -30.11 -10.33
N TYR A 340 4.04 -29.03 -9.60
CA TYR A 340 4.13 -27.66 -10.05
C TYR A 340 5.53 -27.28 -10.56
N GLU A 341 5.59 -26.74 -11.78
CA GLU A 341 6.83 -26.25 -12.39
C GLU A 341 6.85 -24.72 -12.49
N VAL A 342 7.87 -24.11 -11.88
CA VAL A 342 8.05 -22.65 -11.96
C VAL A 342 8.70 -22.29 -13.31
N GLY A 343 8.07 -21.37 -14.06
CA GLY A 343 8.64 -20.82 -15.29
C GLY A 343 9.87 -19.92 -15.05
N ASP A 344 10.61 -19.63 -16.12
CA ASP A 344 11.82 -18.80 -16.12
C ASP A 344 11.86 -17.85 -17.34
N SER A 345 13.01 -17.22 -17.60
CA SER A 345 13.19 -16.28 -18.72
C SER A 345 13.14 -16.90 -20.11
N GLN A 346 13.19 -18.23 -20.21
CA GLN A 346 13.12 -18.99 -21.46
C GLN A 346 11.84 -19.83 -21.53
N ARG A 347 11.21 -20.15 -20.40
CA ARG A 347 10.04 -21.03 -20.29
C ARG A 347 8.92 -20.32 -19.55
N TYR A 348 7.91 -19.87 -20.29
CA TYR A 348 6.73 -19.22 -19.73
C TYR A 348 5.69 -20.30 -19.44
N ILE A 349 5.41 -20.57 -18.16
CA ILE A 349 4.57 -21.70 -17.75
C ILE A 349 3.30 -21.17 -17.06
N GLN A 350 2.13 -21.46 -17.62
CA GLN A 350 0.84 -21.25 -16.98
C GLN A 350 0.24 -22.59 -16.55
N HIS A 351 -0.34 -22.63 -15.36
CA HIS A 351 -0.93 -23.85 -14.81
C HIS A 351 -2.43 -23.84 -15.03
N ALA A 352 -2.98 -24.99 -15.39
CA ALA A 352 -4.40 -25.28 -15.31
C ALA A 352 -4.59 -26.52 -14.43
N THR A 353 -5.53 -26.46 -13.49
CA THR A 353 -5.80 -27.58 -12.59
C THR A 353 -7.01 -28.37 -13.06
N ILE A 354 -7.00 -29.68 -12.88
CA ILE A 354 -8.17 -30.49 -13.24
C ILE A 354 -9.39 -30.15 -12.36
N GLU A 355 -9.16 -29.67 -11.14
CA GLU A 355 -10.21 -29.20 -10.22
C GLU A 355 -10.93 -27.96 -10.75
N ASN A 356 -10.17 -26.89 -11.04
CA ASN A 356 -10.77 -25.58 -11.37
C ASN A 356 -11.03 -25.42 -12.86
N PHE A 357 -10.10 -25.88 -13.71
CA PHE A 357 -10.24 -25.80 -15.16
C PHE A 357 -11.04 -26.99 -15.69
N GLY A 358 -10.67 -28.20 -15.29
CA GLY A 358 -11.29 -29.45 -15.73
C GLY A 358 -12.68 -29.72 -15.14
N GLY A 359 -13.09 -28.96 -14.13
CA GLY A 359 -14.36 -29.15 -13.43
C GLY A 359 -14.48 -30.52 -12.78
N PHE A 360 -13.38 -31.07 -12.26
CA PHE A 360 -13.32 -32.42 -11.70
C PHE A 360 -14.34 -32.64 -10.58
N ASP A 361 -15.23 -33.62 -10.77
CA ASP A 361 -16.17 -34.06 -9.74
C ASP A 361 -15.59 -35.25 -8.96
N LYS A 362 -15.26 -35.01 -7.69
CA LYS A 362 -14.71 -36.01 -6.77
C LYS A 362 -15.63 -37.22 -6.56
N ARG A 363 -16.96 -37.07 -6.74
CA ARG A 363 -17.93 -38.15 -6.50
C ARG A 363 -18.00 -39.13 -7.67
N THR A 364 -17.93 -38.61 -8.89
CA THR A 364 -18.02 -39.40 -10.13
C THR A 364 -16.65 -39.72 -10.71
N ASN A 365 -15.59 -39.12 -10.17
CA ASN A 365 -14.22 -39.21 -10.67
C ASN A 365 -14.11 -38.84 -12.17
N ALA A 366 -14.89 -37.84 -12.58
CA ALA A 366 -15.01 -37.41 -13.97
C ALA A 366 -14.65 -35.92 -14.14
N LEU A 367 -14.14 -35.59 -15.32
CA LEU A 367 -13.95 -34.21 -15.77
C LEU A 367 -15.23 -33.74 -16.44
N ASN A 368 -15.65 -32.51 -16.12
CA ASN A 368 -16.84 -31.89 -16.70
C ASN A 368 -16.49 -30.85 -17.76
N TRP A 369 -15.22 -30.53 -17.94
CA TRP A 369 -14.79 -29.60 -18.97
C TRP A 369 -15.01 -30.20 -20.35
N GLN A 370 -15.79 -29.50 -21.17
CA GLN A 370 -15.96 -29.81 -22.58
C GLN A 370 -16.14 -28.49 -23.32
N LEU A 371 -15.39 -28.30 -24.41
CA LEU A 371 -15.69 -27.25 -25.37
C LEU A 371 -17.09 -27.53 -25.95
N ASP A 372 -17.92 -26.49 -26.11
CA ASP A 372 -19.32 -26.60 -26.56
C ASP A 372 -19.53 -27.73 -27.58
N GLN A 373 -20.23 -28.79 -27.16
CA GLN A 373 -20.45 -30.02 -27.92
C GLN A 373 -21.17 -29.81 -29.26
N THR A 374 -21.74 -28.63 -29.49
CA THR A 374 -22.39 -28.29 -30.76
C THR A 374 -21.41 -27.99 -31.89
N GLY A 375 -20.09 -27.87 -31.59
CA GLY A 375 -19.04 -27.59 -32.57
C GLY A 375 -19.11 -26.18 -33.17
N LYS A 376 -19.94 -25.30 -32.62
CA LYS A 376 -20.16 -23.94 -33.13
C LYS A 376 -19.21 -22.89 -32.56
N VAL A 377 -18.50 -23.22 -31.48
CA VAL A 377 -17.62 -22.29 -30.77
C VAL A 377 -16.17 -22.69 -31.01
N ASP A 378 -15.44 -21.86 -31.75
CA ASP A 378 -14.00 -21.95 -31.88
C ASP A 378 -13.34 -21.74 -30.51
N ALA A 379 -12.38 -22.60 -30.14
CA ALA A 379 -11.66 -22.56 -28.87
C ALA A 379 -11.02 -21.18 -28.56
N ALA A 380 -10.70 -20.39 -29.58
CA ALA A 380 -10.19 -19.04 -29.43
C ALA A 380 -11.20 -18.05 -28.79
N ASN A 381 -12.48 -18.41 -28.74
CA ASN A 381 -13.55 -17.62 -28.14
C ASN A 381 -14.02 -18.15 -26.78
N ASP A 382 -13.50 -19.30 -26.33
CA ASP A 382 -13.82 -19.84 -25.00
C ASP A 382 -13.23 -18.95 -23.91
N ASP A 383 -14.04 -18.55 -22.93
CA ASP A 383 -13.63 -17.61 -21.88
C ASP A 383 -12.50 -18.17 -21.01
N THR A 384 -12.48 -19.48 -20.79
CA THR A 384 -11.52 -20.14 -19.90
C THR A 384 -10.17 -20.26 -20.61
N LEU A 385 -10.17 -20.65 -21.89
CA LEU A 385 -8.97 -20.72 -22.73
C LEU A 385 -8.40 -19.33 -23.03
N VAL A 386 -9.25 -18.33 -23.29
CA VAL A 386 -8.83 -16.93 -23.48
C VAL A 386 -8.15 -16.41 -22.22
N LYS A 387 -8.71 -16.67 -21.04
CA LYS A 387 -8.08 -16.29 -19.77
C LYS A 387 -6.73 -16.99 -19.57
N LEU A 388 -6.66 -18.28 -19.87
CA LEU A 388 -5.41 -19.06 -19.79
C LEU A 388 -4.32 -18.46 -20.69
N ALA A 389 -4.68 -18.09 -21.92
CA ALA A 389 -3.79 -17.42 -22.87
C ALA A 389 -3.33 -16.03 -22.38
N GLN A 390 -4.24 -15.24 -21.79
CA GLN A 390 -3.90 -13.94 -21.20
C GLN A 390 -2.88 -14.05 -20.08
N GLU A 391 -3.10 -14.97 -19.13
CA GLU A 391 -2.17 -15.19 -18.01
C GLU A 391 -0.79 -15.64 -18.50
N LEU A 392 -0.74 -16.44 -19.55
CA LEU A 392 0.49 -16.90 -20.17
C LEU A 392 1.28 -15.75 -20.84
N ILE A 393 0.60 -14.81 -21.51
CA ILE A 393 1.23 -13.59 -22.05
C ILE A 393 1.79 -12.71 -20.92
N ILE A 394 1.02 -12.52 -19.85
CA ILE A 394 1.46 -11.74 -18.69
C ILE A 394 2.74 -12.34 -18.12
N LYS A 395 2.86 -13.67 -18.05
CA LYS A 395 4.09 -14.33 -17.57
C LYS A 395 5.30 -14.09 -18.46
N ARG A 396 5.14 -14.14 -19.79
CA ARG A 396 6.20 -13.75 -20.74
C ARG A 396 6.65 -12.31 -20.49
N ASP A 397 5.69 -11.40 -20.43
CA ASP A 397 5.93 -9.97 -20.29
C ASP A 397 6.67 -9.65 -18.97
N LEU A 398 6.26 -10.28 -17.87
CA LEU A 398 6.97 -10.18 -16.59
C LEU A 398 8.40 -10.73 -16.67
N ALA A 399 8.60 -11.88 -17.33
CA ALA A 399 9.92 -12.48 -17.49
C ALA A 399 10.86 -11.62 -18.34
N ASN A 400 10.31 -10.97 -19.38
CA ASN A 400 11.03 -10.08 -20.29
C ASN A 400 11.16 -8.64 -19.76
N ARG A 401 10.53 -8.34 -18.62
CA ARG A 401 10.43 -6.99 -18.03
C ARG A 401 9.84 -5.96 -18.99
N ASP A 402 8.95 -6.41 -19.85
CA ASP A 402 8.30 -5.60 -20.86
C ASP A 402 6.80 -5.86 -20.81
N ALA A 403 6.02 -4.86 -20.43
CA ALA A 403 4.56 -4.96 -20.38
C ALA A 403 4.01 -4.60 -21.77
N SER A 404 3.80 -5.61 -22.62
CA SER A 404 3.20 -5.41 -23.93
C SER A 404 1.71 -5.13 -23.73
N ILE A 405 1.24 -3.95 -24.12
CA ILE A 405 -0.16 -3.55 -23.92
C ILE A 405 -1.10 -4.50 -24.71
N ILE A 406 -1.93 -5.24 -23.98
CA ILE A 406 -2.83 -6.27 -24.53
C ILE A 406 -3.97 -5.65 -25.38
N SER A 407 -4.30 -4.36 -25.21
CA SER A 407 -5.21 -3.68 -26.14
C SER A 407 -5.02 -2.14 -26.21
N LEU A 408 -4.99 -1.59 -27.42
CA LEU A 408 -5.06 -0.14 -27.71
C LEU A 408 -6.35 0.54 -27.20
N PRO A 409 -7.54 -0.10 -27.20
CA PRO A 409 -8.75 0.46 -26.59
C PRO A 409 -8.63 0.76 -25.08
N LEU A 410 -7.87 -0.04 -24.31
CA LEU A 410 -7.59 0.23 -22.89
C LEU A 410 -6.80 1.53 -22.68
N VAL A 411 -5.98 1.93 -23.66
CA VAL A 411 -5.17 3.16 -23.63
C VAL A 411 -6.01 4.40 -23.92
N LYS A 412 -7.05 4.29 -24.76
CA LYS A 412 -7.80 5.46 -25.27
C LYS A 412 -8.68 6.19 -24.24
N LYS A 413 -8.86 5.68 -23.01
CA LYS A 413 -9.67 6.34 -21.97
C LYS A 413 -8.89 6.95 -20.81
N HIS A 414 -7.56 6.85 -20.78
CA HIS A 414 -6.78 7.28 -19.61
C HIS A 414 -6.32 8.76 -19.63
N VAL A 415 -6.93 9.60 -20.47
CA VAL A 415 -6.64 11.05 -20.47
C VAL A 415 -7.94 11.85 -20.55
N ILE A 416 -8.73 11.84 -19.47
CA ILE A 416 -9.50 13.02 -19.00
C ILE A 416 -9.69 12.87 -17.48
N ILE A 417 -8.70 13.28 -16.69
CA ILE A 417 -8.98 13.75 -15.32
C ILE A 417 -9.25 15.24 -15.48
N ASN A 418 -10.51 15.60 -15.69
CA ASN A 418 -10.94 16.98 -15.65
C ASN A 418 -11.03 17.39 -14.17
N PHE A 419 -9.98 18.05 -13.67
CA PHE A 419 -10.12 18.96 -12.55
C PHE A 419 -10.82 20.22 -13.05
N THR A 420 -12.14 20.17 -13.12
CA THR A 420 -13.05 21.32 -13.20
C THR A 420 -14.11 20.97 -12.17
N GLU A 421 -14.06 21.49 -10.94
CA GLU A 421 -14.38 22.87 -10.59
C GLU A 421 -13.70 23.28 -9.27
N LEU A 422 -12.55 23.98 -9.33
CA LEU A 422 -12.10 24.91 -8.28
C LEU A 422 -11.23 26.01 -8.92
N SER A 423 -11.73 26.64 -9.98
CA SER A 423 -11.21 27.92 -10.50
C SER A 423 -12.32 28.96 -10.44
N GLY A 424 -12.70 29.26 -9.20
CA GLY A 424 -13.73 30.23 -8.88
C GLY A 424 -13.23 31.36 -8.00
N TYR A 425 -11.96 31.76 -8.06
CA TYR A 425 -11.55 33.08 -7.56
C TYR A 425 -10.44 33.68 -8.44
N SER A 426 -10.91 34.54 -9.32
CA SER A 426 -10.14 35.61 -9.94
C SER A 426 -9.42 36.43 -8.87
N ASN A 427 -8.11 36.58 -9.03
CA ASN A 427 -7.36 37.72 -8.49
C ASN A 427 -8.06 39.03 -8.86
N PRO A 428 -8.16 39.97 -7.90
CA PRO A 428 -7.95 41.36 -8.22
C PRO A 428 -6.87 41.94 -7.30
N HIS A 429 -5.73 42.24 -7.93
CA HIS A 429 -4.69 43.19 -7.51
C HIS A 429 -3.86 42.92 -6.26
#